data_AF-A0AA35W5H2-F1
#
_entry.id   AF-A0AA35W5H2-F1
#
_cell.length_a   1.000
_cell.length_b   1.000
_cell.length_c   1.000
_cell.angle_alpha   90.00
_cell.angle_beta   90.00
_cell.angle_gamma   90.00
#
_symmetry.space_group_name_H-M   'P 1'
#
loop_
_entity.id
_entity.type
_entity.pdbx_description
1 polymer ?
#
loop_
_entity_poly.entity_id
_entity_poly.type
_entity_poly.pdbx_seq_one_letter_code
_entity_poly.pdbx_strand_id
1 'polypeptide(L)'
;MLFVANRSDRGYSSKVQQLVKRLEKETRGVGEGRVGGGEGRREVKSWRECSQRELERIGPVARSRYLAYEPPSKEVQEKQMESVKRVRERQAQQRTAQQEQLSLGKLVELEKDSELIGQIKAAEARHRIKSLRECYEKQQDEELQWLINSQPTSLEAVRLKTLLRPHPPDHAHSTSIMDPLSHTQRKRCEILIEDDTRIT
;
A
#
# COMPACT_ATOMS: atom_id res chain seq x y z
N MET A 1 24.04 26.44 -14.16
CA MET A 1 23.53 26.94 -12.88
C MET A 1 22.41 26.00 -12.42
N LEU A 2 22.68 25.12 -11.45
CA LEU A 2 21.67 24.23 -10.89
C LEU A 2 21.22 24.79 -9.54
N PHE A 3 19.95 25.15 -9.47
CA PHE A 3 19.28 25.61 -8.25
C PHE A 3 19.36 24.52 -7.16
N VAL A 4 20.12 24.79 -6.10
CA VAL A 4 20.04 24.02 -4.86
C VAL A 4 18.76 24.46 -4.15
N ALA A 5 17.68 23.70 -4.33
CA ALA A 5 16.44 23.95 -3.62
C ALA A 5 16.67 23.81 -2.10
N ASN A 6 16.40 24.90 -1.38
CA ASN A 6 16.33 24.96 0.08
C ASN A 6 15.45 23.82 0.60
N ARG A 7 16.02 22.92 1.41
CA ARG A 7 15.33 21.77 2.01
C ARG A 7 14.44 22.14 3.20
N SER A 8 14.31 23.43 3.50
CA SER A 8 13.72 23.96 4.74
C SER A 8 12.18 23.98 4.77
N ASP A 9 11.50 23.90 3.63
CA ASP A 9 10.07 24.28 3.52
C ASP A 9 9.10 23.11 3.38
N ARG A 10 9.51 21.88 3.66
CA ARG A 10 8.53 20.78 3.77
C ARG A 10 8.02 20.77 5.20
N GLY A 11 6.76 21.17 5.39
CA GLY A 11 6.06 21.25 6.68
C GLY A 11 6.01 19.91 7.41
N TYR A 12 7.12 19.49 8.01
CA TYR A 12 7.20 18.33 8.85
C TYR A 12 6.65 18.66 10.25
N SER A 13 5.80 17.78 10.77
CA SER A 13 5.30 17.84 12.15
C SER A 13 6.46 18.01 13.15
N SER A 14 6.26 18.83 14.19
CA SER A 14 7.26 19.18 15.22
C SER A 14 8.01 17.95 15.78
N LYS A 15 7.32 16.81 15.88
CA LYS A 15 7.87 15.53 16.34
C LYS A 15 8.94 14.96 15.40
N VAL A 16 8.78 15.14 14.09
CA VAL A 16 9.75 14.73 13.06
C VAL A 16 10.98 15.62 13.09
N GLN A 17 10.81 16.93 13.30
CA GLN A 17 11.93 17.87 13.45
C GLN A 17 12.79 17.56 14.68
N GLN A 18 12.17 17.12 15.78
CA GLN A 18 12.89 16.69 16.99
C GLN A 18 13.69 15.39 16.77
N LEU A 19 13.15 14.43 16.01
CA LEU A 19 13.87 13.19 15.68
C LEU A 19 15.07 13.44 14.77
N VAL A 20 14.94 14.32 13.77
CA VAL A 20 16.05 14.70 12.89
C VAL A 20 17.18 15.38 13.69
N LYS A 21 16.84 16.31 14.58
CA LYS A 21 17.84 16.94 15.48
C LYS A 21 18.53 15.95 16.41
N ARG A 22 17.83 14.90 16.85
CA ARG A 22 18.40 13.85 17.73
C ARG A 22 19.39 12.97 16.96
N LEU A 23 19.05 12.58 15.73
CA LEU A 23 19.92 11.81 14.84
C LEU A 23 21.17 12.61 14.39
N GLU A 24 21.02 13.91 14.14
CA GLU A 24 22.15 14.81 13.84
C GLU A 24 23.09 14.98 15.05
N LYS A 25 22.56 14.92 16.27
CA LYS A 25 23.35 14.99 17.52
C LYS A 25 24.10 13.67 17.79
N GLU A 26 23.49 12.53 17.49
CA GLU A 26 24.13 11.21 17.61
C GLU A 26 25.24 11.01 16.57
N THR A 27 25.05 11.46 15.33
CA THR A 27 26.06 11.35 14.27
C THR A 27 27.26 12.27 14.47
N ARG A 28 27.12 13.39 15.20
CA ARG A 28 28.24 14.26 15.61
C ARG A 28 28.97 13.80 16.89
N GLY A 29 28.37 12.90 17.68
CA GLY A 29 28.88 12.53 19.01
C GLY A 29 29.88 11.36 19.05
N VAL A 30 30.19 10.69 17.94
CA VAL A 30 30.99 9.43 17.92
C VAL A 30 32.46 9.64 17.54
N GLY A 31 32.93 10.90 17.51
CA GLY A 31 34.21 11.25 16.87
C GLY A 31 35.31 11.83 17.75
N GLU A 32 35.37 11.60 19.07
CA GLU A 32 36.50 12.06 19.89
C GLU A 32 36.99 10.97 20.85
N GLY A 33 37.70 10.00 20.29
CA GLY A 33 38.56 9.09 21.05
C GLY A 33 39.87 9.79 21.42
N ARG A 34 40.08 10.01 22.72
CA ARG A 34 41.37 10.40 23.34
C ARG A 34 42.50 9.46 22.88
N VAL A 35 43.57 10.00 22.32
CA VAL A 35 44.85 9.31 22.18
C VAL A 35 45.77 9.77 23.32
N GLY A 36 45.97 8.89 24.30
CA GLY A 36 46.96 9.02 25.36
C GLY A 36 48.39 8.85 24.82
N GLY A 37 49.34 9.50 25.49
CA GLY A 37 50.68 9.78 24.99
C GLY A 37 51.76 8.73 25.27
N GLY A 38 52.94 9.02 24.70
CA GLY A 38 54.24 8.65 25.24
C GLY A 38 54.88 7.39 24.67
N GLU A 39 55.71 7.53 23.63
CA GLU A 39 57.14 7.15 23.59
C GLU A 39 57.67 7.17 22.15
N GLY A 40 58.76 7.90 21.93
CA GLY A 40 59.59 7.81 20.73
C GLY A 40 58.88 8.07 19.41
N ARG A 41 58.55 9.33 19.12
CA ARG A 41 58.12 9.78 17.79
C ARG A 41 59.30 9.65 16.81
N ARG A 42 59.60 8.42 16.36
CA ARG A 42 60.40 8.20 15.15
C ARG A 42 59.62 8.87 14.04
N GLU A 43 60.18 9.93 13.47
CA GLU A 43 59.65 10.56 12.28
C GLU A 43 59.45 9.46 11.23
N VAL A 44 58.18 9.23 10.87
CA VAL A 44 57.82 8.29 9.82
C VAL A 44 58.24 8.96 8.52
N LYS A 45 59.47 8.68 8.09
CA LYS A 45 60.02 9.19 6.84
C LYS A 45 59.18 8.68 5.67
N SER A 46 59.04 9.52 4.65
CA SER A 46 58.40 9.18 3.40
C SER A 46 59.19 8.07 2.68
N TRP A 47 58.51 6.97 2.38
CA TRP A 47 58.98 5.74 1.74
C TRP A 47 59.73 5.91 0.40
N ARG A 48 59.80 7.11 -0.19
CA ARG A 48 60.71 7.38 -1.33
C ARG A 48 62.20 7.35 -0.92
N GLU A 49 62.48 7.34 0.37
CA GLU A 49 63.83 7.43 0.93
C GLU A 49 64.37 6.10 1.50
N CYS A 50 63.53 5.06 1.66
CA CYS A 50 63.97 3.78 2.23
C CYS A 50 64.21 2.73 1.14
N SER A 51 65.44 2.20 1.07
CA SER A 51 65.75 1.14 0.09
C SER A 51 65.21 -0.22 0.55
N GLN A 52 65.00 -1.14 -0.40
CA GLN A 52 64.48 -2.48 -0.14
C GLN A 52 65.30 -3.28 0.90
N ARG A 53 66.59 -2.98 1.03
CA ARG A 53 67.51 -3.56 2.03
C ARG A 53 67.28 -3.05 3.45
N GLU A 54 66.73 -1.85 3.61
CA GLU A 54 66.42 -1.27 4.92
C GLU A 54 65.10 -1.81 5.47
N LEU A 55 64.14 -2.10 4.59
CA LEU A 55 62.88 -2.77 4.92
C LEU A 55 63.07 -4.19 5.46
N GLU A 56 64.08 -4.90 4.95
CA GLU A 56 64.43 -6.25 5.43
C GLU A 56 65.13 -6.23 6.80
N ARG A 57 65.76 -5.12 7.17
CA ARG A 57 66.37 -4.91 8.50
C ARG A 57 65.35 -4.57 9.59
N ILE A 58 64.14 -4.13 9.21
CA ILE A 58 63.08 -3.77 10.16
C ILE A 58 62.36 -5.04 10.64
N GLY A 59 62.11 -5.13 11.95
CA GLY A 59 61.36 -6.25 12.53
C GLY A 59 59.94 -6.40 11.95
N PRO A 60 59.40 -7.62 11.86
CA PRO A 60 58.16 -7.92 11.13
C PRO A 60 56.94 -7.13 11.61
N VAL A 61 56.83 -6.86 12.91
CA VAL A 61 55.73 -6.05 13.48
C VAL A 61 55.82 -4.59 13.03
N ALA A 62 57.02 -4.00 13.08
CA ALA A 62 57.23 -2.63 12.60
C ALA A 62 57.00 -2.57 11.07
N ARG A 63 57.52 -3.54 10.32
CA ARG A 63 57.29 -3.68 8.87
C ARG A 63 55.80 -3.76 8.53
N SER A 64 55.01 -4.53 9.27
CA SER A 64 53.55 -4.61 9.07
C SER A 64 52.85 -3.28 9.33
N ARG A 65 53.26 -2.56 10.40
CA ARG A 65 52.75 -1.21 10.70
C ARG A 65 53.15 -0.22 9.60
N TYR A 66 54.34 -0.34 9.04
CA TYR A 66 54.79 0.48 7.90
C TYR A 66 53.99 0.20 6.63
N LEU A 67 53.80 -1.07 6.27
CA LEU A 67 53.04 -1.48 5.08
C LEU A 67 51.54 -1.14 5.18
N ALA A 68 50.98 -1.03 6.40
CA ALA A 68 49.58 -0.67 6.61
C ALA A 68 49.24 0.78 6.17
N TYR A 69 50.23 1.67 6.10
CA TYR A 69 50.06 3.04 5.62
C TYR A 69 50.49 3.22 4.15
N GLU A 70 50.95 2.14 3.50
CA GLU A 70 51.31 2.19 2.08
C GLU A 70 50.04 2.12 1.23
N PRO A 71 49.89 3.02 0.23
CA PRO A 71 48.82 2.85 -0.73
C PRO A 71 49.05 1.52 -1.48
N PRO A 72 48.01 0.67 -1.62
CA PRO A 72 48.17 -0.61 -2.29
C PRO A 72 48.63 -0.41 -3.74
N SER A 73 49.29 -1.44 -4.32
CA SER A 73 49.74 -1.38 -5.71
C SER A 73 48.57 -1.13 -6.67
N LYS A 74 48.87 -0.61 -7.88
CA LYS A 74 47.84 -0.26 -8.87
C LYS A 74 46.91 -1.44 -9.20
N GLU A 75 47.47 -2.64 -9.35
CA GLU A 75 46.69 -3.86 -9.58
C GLU A 75 45.77 -4.23 -8.40
N VAL A 76 46.23 -4.01 -7.16
CA VAL A 76 45.42 -4.27 -5.96
C VAL A 76 44.32 -3.22 -5.84
N GLN A 77 44.62 -1.95 -6.16
CA GLN A 77 43.62 -0.88 -6.21
C GLN A 77 42.54 -1.16 -7.26
N GLU A 78 42.91 -1.62 -8.45
CA GLU A 78 41.96 -2.02 -9.49
C GLU A 78 41.04 -3.14 -9.01
N LYS A 79 41.61 -4.20 -8.42
CA LYS A 79 40.81 -5.31 -7.85
C LYS A 79 39.91 -4.85 -6.69
N GLN A 80 40.37 -3.92 -5.86
CA GLN A 80 39.55 -3.32 -4.80
C GLN A 80 38.39 -2.52 -5.39
N MET A 81 38.63 -1.71 -6.43
CA MET A 81 37.58 -0.96 -7.10
C MET A 81 36.57 -1.89 -7.79
N GLU A 82 37.01 -2.95 -8.45
CA GLU A 82 36.13 -3.96 -9.06
C GLU A 82 35.25 -4.64 -8.01
N SER A 83 35.83 -4.99 -6.86
CA SER A 83 35.09 -5.56 -5.73
C SER A 83 34.02 -4.59 -5.21
N VAL A 84 34.40 -3.33 -4.96
CA VAL A 84 33.47 -2.29 -4.51
C VAL A 84 32.38 -2.02 -5.55
N LYS A 85 32.72 -1.98 -6.84
CA LYS A 85 31.77 -1.81 -7.94
C LYS A 85 30.74 -2.94 -7.94
N ARG A 86 31.18 -4.18 -7.83
CA ARG A 86 30.33 -5.37 -7.78
C ARG A 86 29.35 -5.34 -6.60
N VAL A 87 29.83 -4.95 -5.42
CA VAL A 87 28.99 -4.81 -4.22
C VAL A 87 27.96 -3.71 -4.40
N ARG A 88 28.36 -2.54 -4.92
CA ARG A 88 27.43 -1.43 -5.19
C ARG A 88 26.40 -1.79 -6.24
N GLU A 89 26.79 -2.48 -7.30
CA GLU A 89 25.89 -2.93 -8.36
C GLU A 89 24.85 -3.93 -7.83
N ARG A 90 25.29 -4.91 -7.02
CA ARG A 90 24.38 -5.84 -6.34
C ARG A 90 23.41 -5.11 -5.39
N GLN A 91 23.89 -4.12 -4.63
CA GLN A 91 23.02 -3.31 -3.77
C GLN A 91 22.03 -2.46 -4.57
N ALA A 92 22.45 -1.89 -5.71
CA ALA A 92 21.56 -1.13 -6.58
C ALA A 92 20.45 -2.02 -7.16
N GLN A 93 20.80 -3.21 -7.64
CA GLN A 93 19.83 -4.20 -8.15
C GLN A 93 18.84 -4.65 -7.08
N GLN A 94 19.28 -4.84 -5.83
CA GLN A 94 18.39 -5.17 -4.72
C GLN A 94 17.43 -4.02 -4.40
N ARG A 95 17.91 -2.78 -4.43
CA ARG A 95 17.05 -1.60 -4.21
C ARG A 95 16.00 -1.43 -5.29
N THR A 96 16.36 -1.61 -6.56
CA THR A 96 15.39 -1.54 -7.67
C THR A 96 14.36 -2.65 -7.57
N ALA A 97 14.76 -3.90 -7.31
CA ALA A 97 13.83 -5.02 -7.14
C ALA A 97 12.86 -4.81 -5.96
N GLN A 98 13.34 -4.31 -4.82
CA GLN A 98 12.49 -3.96 -3.68
C GLN A 98 11.51 -2.83 -4.02
N GLN A 99 11.96 -1.82 -4.75
CA GLN A 99 11.13 -0.70 -5.17
C GLN A 99 10.04 -1.13 -6.16
N GLU A 100 10.37 -2.03 -7.10
CA GLU A 100 9.42 -2.64 -8.03
C GLU A 100 8.36 -3.47 -7.28
N GLN A 101 8.76 -4.29 -6.31
CA GLN A 101 7.82 -5.06 -5.48
C GLN A 101 6.88 -4.15 -4.67
N LEU A 102 7.41 -3.10 -4.05
CA LEU A 102 6.61 -2.09 -3.35
C LEU A 102 5.64 -1.35 -4.28
N SER A 103 6.04 -1.13 -5.54
CA SER A 103 5.18 -0.48 -6.54
C SER A 103 4.02 -1.38 -6.97
N LEU A 104 4.29 -2.68 -7.16
CA LEU A 104 3.27 -3.67 -7.52
C LEU A 104 2.26 -3.86 -6.38
N GLY A 105 2.74 -3.95 -5.14
CA GLY A 105 1.87 -4.03 -3.96
C GLY A 105 0.92 -2.83 -3.87
N LYS A 106 1.41 -1.62 -4.15
CA LYS A 106 0.57 -0.42 -4.18
C LYS A 106 -0.47 -0.44 -5.30
N LEU A 107 -0.14 -0.95 -6.50
CA LEU A 107 -1.12 -1.08 -7.57
C LEU A 107 -2.26 -2.03 -7.19
N VAL A 108 -1.93 -3.16 -6.58
CA VAL A 108 -2.93 -4.14 -6.11
C VAL A 108 -3.85 -3.54 -5.05
N GLU A 109 -3.31 -2.76 -4.11
CA GLU A 109 -4.13 -2.07 -3.11
C GLU A 109 -5.03 -1.00 -3.76
N LEU A 110 -4.52 -0.23 -4.73
CA LEU A 110 -5.34 0.74 -5.47
C LEU A 110 -6.47 0.09 -6.26
N GLU A 111 -6.24 -1.10 -6.82
CA GLU A 111 -7.26 -1.87 -7.53
C GLU A 111 -8.36 -2.32 -6.57
N LYS A 112 -8.00 -2.90 -5.42
CA LYS A 112 -8.97 -3.25 -4.36
C LYS A 112 -9.77 -2.06 -3.86
N ASP A 113 -9.11 -0.92 -3.64
CA ASP A 113 -9.77 0.32 -3.23
C ASP A 113 -10.75 0.78 -4.32
N SER A 114 -10.39 0.66 -5.60
CA SER A 114 -11.26 1.04 -6.70
C SER A 114 -12.51 0.15 -6.80
N GLU A 115 -12.35 -1.16 -6.58
CA GLU A 115 -13.46 -2.12 -6.52
C GLU A 115 -14.39 -1.80 -5.36
N LEU A 116 -13.83 -1.57 -4.16
CA LEU A 116 -14.58 -1.20 -2.97
C LEU A 116 -15.38 0.09 -3.18
N ILE A 117 -14.75 1.12 -3.76
CA ILE A 117 -15.42 2.37 -4.12
C ILE A 117 -16.56 2.09 -5.11
N GLY A 118 -16.36 1.22 -6.10
CA GLY A 118 -17.40 0.81 -7.04
C GLY A 118 -18.59 0.15 -6.36
N GLN A 119 -18.34 -0.77 -5.43
CA GLN A 119 -19.37 -1.44 -4.65
C GLN A 119 -20.16 -0.47 -3.77
N ILE A 120 -19.49 0.44 -3.06
CA ILE A 120 -20.13 1.45 -2.21
C ILE A 120 -21.02 2.37 -3.06
N LYS A 121 -20.52 2.85 -4.20
CA LYS A 121 -21.31 3.70 -5.12
C LYS A 121 -22.53 2.96 -5.67
N ALA A 122 -22.39 1.68 -5.99
CA ALA A 122 -23.52 0.86 -6.44
C ALA A 122 -24.57 0.67 -5.34
N ALA A 123 -24.14 0.42 -4.11
CA ALA A 123 -25.03 0.32 -2.95
C ALA A 123 -25.77 1.64 -2.69
N GLU A 124 -25.06 2.77 -2.77
CA GLU A 124 -25.63 4.11 -2.61
C GLU A 124 -26.68 4.42 -3.69
N ALA A 125 -26.39 4.12 -4.96
CA ALA A 125 -27.33 4.34 -6.05
C ALA A 125 -28.62 3.51 -5.88
N ARG A 126 -28.48 2.24 -5.46
CA ARG A 126 -29.63 1.38 -5.15
C ARG A 126 -30.43 1.92 -3.97
N HIS A 127 -29.76 2.38 -2.93
CA HIS A 127 -30.41 3.01 -1.78
C HIS A 127 -31.19 4.25 -2.20
N ARG A 128 -30.61 5.15 -3.01
CA ARG A 128 -31.31 6.33 -3.53
C ARG A 128 -32.58 5.96 -4.30
N ILE A 129 -32.51 4.99 -5.20
CA ILE A 129 -33.68 4.53 -5.97
C ILE A 129 -34.75 3.97 -5.03
N LYS A 130 -34.34 3.16 -4.04
CA LYS A 130 -35.25 2.62 -3.04
C LYS A 130 -35.94 3.74 -2.24
N SER A 131 -35.17 4.68 -1.69
CA SER A 131 -35.71 5.80 -0.92
C SER A 131 -36.65 6.68 -1.74
N LEU A 132 -36.37 6.89 -3.04
CA LEU A 132 -37.27 7.61 -3.94
C LEU A 132 -38.59 6.85 -4.16
N ARG A 133 -38.55 5.52 -4.30
CA ARG A 133 -39.76 4.70 -4.43
C ARG A 133 -40.59 4.75 -3.14
N GLU A 134 -39.95 4.58 -1.98
CA GLU A 134 -40.62 4.69 -0.68
C GLU A 134 -41.26 6.07 -0.48
N CYS A 135 -40.57 7.14 -0.91
CA CYS A 135 -41.11 8.49 -0.85
C CYS A 135 -42.33 8.65 -1.77
N TYR A 136 -42.25 8.13 -3.01
CA TYR A 136 -43.35 8.18 -3.97
C TYR A 136 -44.57 7.40 -3.47
N GLU A 137 -44.38 6.18 -2.98
CA GLU A 137 -45.45 5.35 -2.40
C GLU A 137 -46.11 6.06 -1.23
N LYS A 138 -45.31 6.64 -0.33
CA LYS A 138 -45.81 7.42 0.79
C LYS A 138 -46.62 8.65 0.33
N GLN A 139 -46.12 9.40 -0.65
CA GLN A 139 -46.83 10.56 -1.20
C GLN A 139 -48.14 10.15 -1.86
N GLN A 140 -48.13 9.06 -2.61
CA GLN A 140 -49.31 8.50 -3.24
C GLN A 140 -50.36 8.07 -2.20
N ASP A 141 -49.95 7.43 -1.11
CA ASP A 141 -50.83 7.06 -0.01
C ASP A 141 -51.41 8.28 0.71
N GLU A 142 -50.61 9.33 0.93
CA GLU A 142 -51.07 10.59 1.50
C GLU A 142 -52.10 11.27 0.59
N GLU A 143 -51.84 11.37 -0.71
CA GLU A 143 -52.78 11.92 -1.70
C GLU A 143 -54.09 11.13 -1.74
N LEU A 144 -54.00 9.80 -1.69
CA LEU A 144 -55.15 8.92 -1.66
C LEU A 144 -56.01 9.13 -0.41
N GLN A 145 -55.37 9.25 0.75
CA GLN A 145 -56.06 9.57 2.00
C GLN A 145 -56.74 10.93 1.92
N TRP A 146 -56.08 11.93 1.35
CA TRP A 146 -56.69 13.25 1.10
C TRP A 146 -57.91 13.17 0.20
N LEU A 147 -57.86 12.39 -0.88
CA LEU A 147 -59.01 12.14 -1.76
C LEU A 147 -60.17 11.47 -1.02
N ILE A 148 -59.90 10.49 -0.16
CA ILE A 148 -60.93 9.83 0.65
C ILE A 148 -61.54 10.81 1.66
N ASN A 149 -60.70 11.63 2.31
CA ASN A 149 -61.14 12.58 3.34
C ASN A 149 -61.93 13.77 2.77
N SER A 150 -61.73 14.11 1.50
CA SER A 150 -62.43 15.19 0.82
C SER A 150 -63.79 14.79 0.25
N GLN A 151 -64.20 13.52 0.36
CA GLN A 151 -65.51 13.09 -0.12
C GLN A 151 -66.63 13.73 0.71
N PRO A 152 -67.74 14.15 0.07
CA PRO A 152 -68.79 14.89 0.76
C PRO A 152 -69.66 14.00 1.66
N THR A 153 -69.72 12.68 1.40
CA THR A 153 -70.42 11.72 2.25
C THR A 153 -69.51 10.56 2.70
N SER A 154 -69.79 10.02 3.89
CA SER A 154 -69.06 8.87 4.43
C SER A 154 -69.25 7.61 3.58
N LEU A 155 -70.41 7.44 2.95
CA LEU A 155 -70.71 6.33 2.05
C LEU A 155 -69.82 6.38 0.79
N GLU A 156 -69.63 7.56 0.20
CA GLU A 156 -68.75 7.75 -0.96
C GLU A 156 -67.28 7.55 -0.59
N ALA A 157 -66.84 8.02 0.57
CA ALA A 157 -65.50 7.76 1.09
C ALA A 157 -65.23 6.26 1.25
N VAL A 158 -66.18 5.52 1.82
CA VAL A 158 -66.10 4.05 1.98
C VAL A 158 -66.09 3.36 0.62
N ARG A 159 -66.97 3.76 -0.31
CA ARG A 159 -67.05 3.19 -1.66
C ARG A 159 -65.75 3.44 -2.43
N LEU A 160 -65.20 4.65 -2.37
CA LEU A 160 -63.92 4.99 -2.98
C LEU A 160 -62.80 4.12 -2.42
N LYS A 161 -62.71 4.01 -1.08
CA LYS A 161 -61.75 3.13 -0.41
C LYS A 161 -61.86 1.66 -0.84
N THR A 162 -63.06 1.15 -1.08
CA THR A 162 -63.27 -0.24 -1.54
C THR A 162 -62.97 -0.47 -3.02
N LEU A 163 -63.07 0.57 -3.86
CA LEU A 163 -62.76 0.50 -5.30
C LEU A 163 -61.25 0.65 -5.57
N LEU A 164 -60.54 1.28 -4.65
CA LEU A 164 -59.09 1.35 -4.69
C LEU A 164 -58.52 -0.04 -4.46
N ARG A 165 -57.67 -0.49 -5.38
CA ARG A 165 -56.96 -1.76 -5.27
C ARG A 165 -56.24 -1.75 -3.92
N PRO A 166 -56.37 -2.78 -3.05
CA PRO A 166 -55.59 -2.82 -1.83
C PRO A 166 -54.13 -2.71 -2.25
N HIS A 167 -53.45 -1.63 -1.82
CA HIS A 167 -52.00 -1.57 -1.91
C HIS A 167 -51.54 -2.81 -1.16
N PRO A 168 -50.93 -3.81 -1.82
CA PRO A 168 -50.52 -5.02 -1.13
C PRO A 168 -49.64 -4.55 0.02
N PRO A 169 -50.02 -4.84 1.28
CA PRO A 169 -49.20 -4.45 2.41
C PRO A 169 -47.87 -5.16 2.22
N ASP A 170 -46.81 -4.38 2.13
CA ASP A 170 -45.42 -4.82 2.23
C ASP A 170 -45.09 -6.08 1.44
N HIS A 171 -44.70 -5.95 0.17
CA HIS A 171 -43.98 -7.02 -0.52
C HIS A 171 -44.65 -8.41 -0.47
N ALA A 172 -45.98 -8.48 -0.32
CA ALA A 172 -46.73 -9.72 -0.39
C ALA A 172 -46.79 -10.18 -1.84
N HIS A 173 -45.66 -10.73 -2.26
CA HIS A 173 -45.43 -11.51 -3.45
C HIS A 173 -45.72 -10.73 -4.73
N SER A 174 -44.64 -10.12 -5.25
CA SER A 174 -44.29 -10.54 -6.62
C SER A 174 -44.51 -12.04 -6.64
N THR A 175 -45.45 -12.51 -7.45
CA THR A 175 -45.58 -13.91 -7.84
C THR A 175 -44.33 -14.34 -8.63
N SER A 176 -43.14 -13.97 -8.16
CA SER A 176 -41.97 -14.80 -8.23
C SER A 176 -42.35 -16.05 -7.46
N ILE A 177 -42.92 -17.00 -8.20
CA ILE A 177 -42.85 -18.41 -7.86
C ILE A 177 -41.38 -18.61 -7.52
N MET A 178 -41.07 -18.63 -6.21
CA MET A 178 -39.74 -18.96 -5.75
C MET A 178 -39.48 -20.35 -6.30
N ASP A 179 -38.36 -20.51 -7.00
CA ASP A 179 -37.99 -21.81 -7.53
C ASP A 179 -38.04 -22.83 -6.39
N PRO A 180 -38.93 -23.84 -6.45
CA PRO A 180 -39.08 -24.80 -5.36
C PRO A 180 -37.85 -25.71 -5.24
N LEU A 181 -36.94 -25.70 -6.23
CA LEU A 181 -35.76 -26.53 -6.25
C LEU A 181 -34.57 -25.82 -5.58
N SER A 182 -34.01 -26.48 -4.57
CA SER A 182 -32.68 -26.15 -4.07
C SER A 182 -31.62 -26.38 -5.15
N HIS A 183 -30.52 -25.64 -5.10
CA HIS A 183 -29.41 -25.76 -6.06
C HIS A 183 -28.88 -27.20 -6.20
N THR A 184 -28.88 -28.00 -5.12
CA THR A 184 -28.50 -29.42 -5.18
C THR A 184 -29.54 -30.28 -5.90
N GLN A 185 -30.82 -29.98 -5.73
CA GLN A 185 -31.93 -30.66 -6.41
C GLN A 185 -31.92 -30.32 -7.90
N ARG A 186 -31.67 -29.05 -8.26
CA ARG A 186 -31.53 -28.60 -9.64
C ARG A 186 -30.41 -29.34 -10.37
N LYS A 187 -29.21 -29.41 -9.78
CA LYS A 187 -28.08 -30.19 -10.33
C LYS A 187 -28.41 -31.66 -10.52
N ARG A 188 -29.14 -32.25 -9.57
CA ARG A 188 -29.56 -33.65 -9.68
C ARG A 188 -30.55 -33.86 -10.83
N CYS A 189 -31.51 -32.95 -11.00
CA CYS A 189 -32.44 -32.98 -12.13
C CYS A 189 -31.70 -32.80 -13.46
N GLU A 190 -30.74 -31.89 -13.54
CA GLU A 190 -29.90 -31.68 -14.73
C GLU A 190 -29.14 -32.96 -15.11
N ILE A 191 -28.52 -33.64 -14.15
CA ILE A 191 -27.82 -34.92 -14.38
C ILE A 191 -28.78 -35.99 -14.91
N LEU A 192 -29.96 -36.14 -14.30
CA LEU A 192 -30.95 -37.13 -14.74
C LEU A 192 -31.47 -36.85 -16.17
N ILE A 193 -31.68 -35.58 -16.50
CA ILE A 193 -32.10 -35.18 -17.85
C ILE A 193 -30.98 -35.47 -18.87
N GLU A 194 -29.73 -35.15 -18.52
CA GLU A 194 -28.57 -35.43 -19.37
C GLU A 194 -28.38 -36.93 -19.61
N ASP A 195 -28.62 -37.77 -18.60
CA ASP A 195 -28.55 -39.23 -18.71
C ASP A 195 -29.66 -39.79 -19.63
N ASP A 196 -30.89 -39.31 -19.50
CA ASP A 196 -32.02 -39.74 -20.35
C ASP A 196 -31.81 -39.38 -21.82
N THR A 197 -31.15 -38.25 -22.11
CA THR A 197 -30.85 -37.83 -23.50
C THR A 197 -29.78 -38.66 -24.20
N ARG A 198 -29.06 -39.54 -23.50
CA ARG A 198 -28.00 -40.40 -24.06
C ARG A 198 -28.44 -41.85 -24.32
N ILE A 199 -29.73 -42.16 -24.13
CA ILE A 199 -30.28 -43.52 -24.26
C ILE A 199 -31.01 -43.72 -25.61
N THR A 200 -31.06 -42.73 -26.50
CA THR A 200 -31.53 -42.88 -27.90
C THR A 200 -30.37 -42.88 -28.87
#